data_AF-A0A9D8IUJ6-F1
#
_entry.id   AF-A0A9D8IUJ6-F1
#
_cell.length_a   1.000
_cell.length_b   1.000
_cell.length_c   1.000
_cell.angle_alpha   90.00
_cell.angle_beta   90.00
_cell.angle_gamma   90.00
#
_symmetry.space_group_name_H-M   'P 1'
#
loop_
_entity.id
_entity.type
_entity.pdbx_description
1 polymer ?
#
loop_
_entity_poly.entity_id
_entity_poly.type
_entity_poly.pdbx_seq_one_letter_code
_entity_poly.pdbx_strand_id
1 'polypeptide(L)'
;DKWDIDFYPVERFKNEPRPGKYEGQRRFTAFQVDRSKYDTILLNHAASKGAEVRQPAKVAEVLVEGDRVTGLRMEGGETITARHYIDASGTVAVLRRALGIHVDVMRELRNVAFWDYWQNADWVVEIGVGGTRIQVRSLPYGWIWFIPLGPTRTSVGLVTPVEHYTSCGMAPEALYRKALAECADIAPLLKNATCEGKFTSCKDWSQLADRIIGENWFLVGEAAGFADPILSAGMSLAHSSARDAAYTIMELNRGEIDAAWLRERFNERHRTAISQHIRFGQFWYSANACFTDLKEHCQRIADDAGLRLEPIQAWRWLSQGGFANEIIGHPTFGSFDVASAKQILALFDPIGSVKTKYLASGFNEFKLNLRNTKHVKFGLLRNGRIEQVDCLERGIHRLPLTGLYGTMYDALKQTPDIRAIVDALKDATRRAEPGLPESMFNVRIFSYLQALETMIEEHWVTPSLNRKKAPLIITHAGSKHIRSSEEGRRAVEAAEDHPTVVWRI
;
A
#
# COMPACT_ATOMS: atom_id res chain seq x y z
N ASP A 1 8.27 -19.88 -10.84
CA ASP A 1 6.96 -19.75 -11.51
C ASP A 1 6.53 -18.31 -11.65
N LYS A 2 5.72 -17.99 -12.66
CA LYS A 2 5.12 -16.66 -12.82
C LYS A 2 3.99 -16.50 -11.82
N TRP A 3 3.93 -15.34 -11.18
CA TRP A 3 2.85 -14.97 -10.26
C TRP A 3 2.00 -13.87 -10.89
N ASP A 4 0.70 -14.11 -10.99
CA ASP A 4 -0.29 -13.13 -11.43
C ASP A 4 -0.97 -12.54 -10.21
N ILE A 5 -0.95 -11.20 -10.10
CA ILE A 5 -1.63 -10.42 -9.07
C ILE A 5 -2.76 -9.62 -9.73
N ASP A 6 -4.01 -9.98 -9.45
CA ASP A 6 -5.22 -9.43 -10.04
C ASP A 6 -6.13 -8.82 -8.97
N PHE A 7 -6.37 -7.51 -8.94
CA PHE A 7 -7.30 -6.92 -7.96
C PHE A 7 -8.80 -7.17 -8.28
N TYR A 8 -9.08 -7.68 -9.47
CA TYR A 8 -10.41 -8.07 -9.94
C TYR A 8 -10.28 -9.35 -10.78
N PRO A 9 -11.19 -10.34 -10.65
CA PRO A 9 -11.07 -11.59 -11.42
C PRO A 9 -11.19 -11.30 -12.92
N VAL A 10 -10.11 -11.55 -13.67
CA VAL A 10 -10.02 -11.27 -15.11
C VAL A 10 -11.12 -11.97 -15.90
N GLU A 11 -11.47 -13.19 -15.50
CA GLU A 11 -12.54 -13.99 -16.08
C GLU A 11 -13.95 -13.37 -15.92
N ARG A 12 -14.11 -12.44 -14.97
CA ARG A 12 -15.36 -11.70 -14.75
C ARG A 12 -15.34 -10.30 -15.36
N PHE A 13 -14.21 -9.87 -15.91
CA PHE A 13 -14.06 -8.55 -16.50
C PHE A 13 -15.00 -8.43 -17.70
N LYS A 14 -15.87 -7.41 -17.68
CA LYS A 14 -16.78 -7.10 -18.78
C LYS A 14 -16.27 -5.88 -19.53
N ASN A 15 -16.36 -5.93 -20.85
CA ASN A 15 -16.06 -4.78 -21.67
C ASN A 15 -17.18 -3.75 -21.51
N GLU A 16 -16.85 -2.61 -20.90
CA GLU A 16 -17.76 -1.50 -20.70
C GLU A 16 -17.26 -0.27 -21.49
N PRO A 17 -18.16 0.56 -22.06
CA PRO A 17 -17.79 1.80 -22.74
C PRO A 17 -16.97 2.74 -21.84
N ARG A 18 -16.12 3.57 -22.47
CA ARG A 18 -15.34 4.61 -21.82
C ARG A 18 -15.59 5.98 -22.51
N PRO A 19 -15.67 7.10 -21.76
CA PRO A 19 -15.61 7.19 -20.30
C PRO A 19 -16.87 6.61 -19.63
N GLY A 20 -16.76 6.22 -18.36
CA GLY A 20 -17.86 5.65 -17.58
C GLY A 20 -17.78 6.04 -16.11
N LYS A 21 -18.86 5.81 -15.35
CA LYS A 21 -18.92 6.11 -13.92
C LYS A 21 -17.99 5.21 -13.10
N TYR A 22 -17.49 5.72 -11.98
CA TYR A 22 -16.65 4.98 -11.02
C TYR A 22 -17.48 3.99 -10.17
N GLU A 23 -17.98 2.96 -10.83
CA GLU A 23 -18.89 1.96 -10.29
C GLU A 23 -18.52 0.55 -10.80
N GLY A 24 -19.06 -0.50 -10.18
CA GLY A 24 -18.84 -1.88 -10.60
C GLY A 24 -17.36 -2.28 -10.60
N GLN A 25 -16.92 -2.95 -11.68
CA GLN A 25 -15.54 -3.43 -11.84
C GLN A 25 -14.50 -2.32 -11.79
N ARG A 26 -14.85 -1.07 -12.17
CA ARG A 26 -13.90 0.06 -12.17
C ARG A 26 -13.40 0.41 -10.77
N ARG A 27 -14.12 0.03 -9.72
CA ARG A 27 -13.70 0.20 -8.31
C ARG A 27 -12.60 -0.76 -7.87
N PHE A 28 -12.28 -1.75 -8.70
CA PHE A 28 -11.32 -2.83 -8.41
C PHE A 28 -10.20 -2.90 -9.45
N THR A 29 -10.08 -1.90 -10.32
CA THR A 29 -9.05 -1.80 -11.36
C THR A 29 -8.29 -0.50 -11.24
N ALA A 30 -7.02 -0.50 -11.59
CA ALA A 30 -6.16 0.68 -11.66
C ALA A 30 -5.82 1.07 -13.10
N PHE A 31 -5.21 2.24 -13.28
CA PHE A 31 -4.68 2.69 -14.57
C PHE A 31 -3.16 2.68 -14.57
N GLN A 32 -2.58 2.24 -15.69
CA GLN A 32 -1.20 2.56 -16.06
C GLN A 32 -1.26 3.91 -16.78
N VAL A 33 -0.55 4.92 -16.29
CA VAL A 33 -0.73 6.31 -16.77
C VAL A 33 0.58 6.90 -17.27
N ASP A 34 0.49 7.63 -18.38
CA ASP A 34 1.52 8.59 -18.76
C ASP A 34 1.45 9.79 -17.81
N ARG A 35 2.46 9.94 -16.95
CA ARG A 35 2.51 10.99 -15.92
C ARG A 35 2.39 12.40 -16.49
N SER A 36 2.91 12.66 -17.69
CA SER A 36 2.76 13.99 -18.32
C SER A 36 1.29 14.35 -18.55
N LYS A 37 0.49 13.37 -18.99
CA LYS A 37 -0.95 13.55 -19.22
C LYS A 37 -1.72 13.54 -17.92
N TYR A 38 -1.43 12.58 -17.03
CA TYR A 38 -2.11 12.42 -15.76
C TYR A 38 -1.96 13.65 -14.87
N ASP A 39 -0.74 14.14 -14.69
CA ASP A 39 -0.45 15.29 -13.83
C ASP A 39 -1.08 16.57 -14.42
N THR A 40 -1.06 16.73 -15.75
CA THR A 40 -1.75 17.84 -16.44
C THR A 40 -3.25 17.80 -16.20
N ILE A 41 -3.88 16.63 -16.27
CA ILE A 41 -5.32 16.47 -15.98
C ILE A 41 -5.62 16.91 -14.55
N LEU A 42 -4.81 16.47 -13.57
CA LEU A 42 -5.01 16.84 -12.17
C LEU A 42 -4.80 18.33 -11.91
N LEU A 43 -3.76 18.92 -12.50
CA LEU A 43 -3.46 20.34 -12.35
C LEU A 43 -4.56 21.23 -12.97
N ASN A 44 -5.01 20.89 -14.18
CA ASN A 44 -6.13 21.57 -14.83
C ASN A 44 -7.43 21.39 -14.05
N HIS A 45 -7.64 20.22 -13.43
CA HIS A 45 -8.79 20.01 -12.57
C HIS A 45 -8.76 20.93 -11.35
N ALA A 46 -7.61 21.06 -10.68
CA ALA A 46 -7.44 21.98 -9.55
C ALA A 46 -7.75 23.43 -9.97
N ALA A 47 -7.23 23.87 -11.12
CA ALA A 47 -7.55 25.19 -11.67
C ALA A 47 -9.05 25.37 -11.93
N SER A 48 -9.72 24.35 -12.51
CA SER A 48 -11.17 24.38 -12.74
C SER A 48 -12.01 24.44 -11.45
N LYS A 49 -11.42 24.08 -10.30
CA LYS A 49 -12.02 24.17 -8.96
C LYS A 49 -11.68 25.48 -8.23
N GLY A 50 -10.98 26.41 -8.89
CA GLY A 50 -10.67 27.73 -8.38
C GLY A 50 -9.27 27.89 -7.76
N ALA A 51 -8.40 26.87 -7.88
CA ALA A 51 -7.01 27.04 -7.47
C ALA A 51 -6.26 27.95 -8.48
N GLU A 52 -5.47 28.89 -7.97
CA GLU A 52 -4.54 29.64 -8.82
C GLU A 52 -3.32 28.77 -9.15
N VAL A 53 -3.14 28.45 -10.43
CA VAL A 53 -2.00 27.68 -10.92
C VAL A 53 -1.07 28.60 -11.70
N ARG A 54 0.18 28.73 -11.24
CA ARG A 54 1.22 29.54 -11.90
C ARG A 54 2.29 28.64 -12.53
N GLN A 55 2.47 28.73 -13.85
CA GLN A 55 3.55 28.05 -14.58
C GLN A 55 4.12 28.98 -15.67
N PRO A 56 5.45 29.12 -15.82
CA PRO A 56 6.49 28.62 -14.90
C PRO A 56 6.56 29.46 -13.61
N ALA A 57 6.77 28.81 -12.45
CA ALA A 57 6.86 29.48 -11.15
C ALA A 57 7.80 28.71 -10.20
N LYS A 58 9.10 28.98 -10.28
CA LYS A 58 10.12 28.32 -9.47
C LYS A 58 10.37 29.09 -8.17
N VAL A 59 10.35 28.37 -7.04
CA VAL A 59 10.79 28.90 -5.74
C VAL A 59 12.31 28.95 -5.74
N ALA A 60 12.87 30.14 -5.52
CA ALA A 60 14.30 30.36 -5.39
C ALA A 60 14.77 30.21 -3.94
N GLU A 61 13.97 30.66 -2.98
CA GLU A 61 14.31 30.64 -1.56
C GLU A 61 13.05 30.50 -0.70
N VAL A 62 13.17 29.76 0.40
CA VAL A 62 12.15 29.62 1.43
C VAL A 62 12.57 30.49 2.61
N LEU A 63 11.74 31.46 2.97
CA LEU A 63 11.98 32.34 4.11
C LEU A 63 11.44 31.66 5.37
N VAL A 64 12.28 31.52 6.39
CA VAL A 64 11.96 30.78 7.62
C VAL A 64 12.32 31.60 8.86
N GLU A 65 11.47 31.52 9.89
CA GLU A 65 11.72 32.06 11.23
C GLU A 65 11.41 30.94 12.24
N GLY A 66 12.45 30.33 12.81
CA GLY A 66 12.28 29.14 13.65
C GLY A 66 11.64 27.99 12.86
N ASP A 67 10.50 27.49 13.33
CA ASP A 67 9.74 26.41 12.68
C ASP A 67 8.64 26.91 11.71
N ARG A 68 8.60 28.22 11.47
CA ARG A 68 7.58 28.86 10.66
C ARG A 68 8.14 29.26 9.29
N VAL A 69 7.41 28.94 8.23
CA VAL A 69 7.67 29.50 6.90
C VAL A 69 6.96 30.85 6.80
N THR A 70 7.70 31.91 6.46
CA THR A 70 7.18 33.28 6.37
C THR A 70 6.94 33.74 4.93
N GLY A 71 7.54 33.07 3.95
CA GLY A 71 7.37 33.40 2.53
C GLY A 71 8.11 32.46 1.59
N LEU A 72 7.71 32.47 0.33
CA LEU A 72 8.45 31.85 -0.78
C LEU A 72 8.92 32.95 -1.72
N ARG A 73 10.23 33.13 -1.84
CA ARG A 73 10.81 34.03 -2.84
C ARG A 73 10.91 33.28 -4.16
N MET A 74 10.23 33.78 -5.17
CA MET A 74 10.22 33.23 -6.51
C MET A 74 11.47 33.68 -7.27
N GLU A 75 11.85 32.96 -8.33
CA GLU A 75 13.01 33.29 -9.18
C GLU A 75 12.91 34.70 -9.82
N GLY A 76 11.69 35.19 -10.05
CA GLY A 76 11.43 36.57 -10.52
C GLY A 76 11.50 37.65 -9.44
N GLY A 77 11.85 37.32 -8.19
CA GLY A 77 11.97 38.25 -7.06
C GLY A 77 10.69 38.50 -6.26
N GLU A 78 9.51 38.12 -6.80
CA GLU A 78 8.24 38.16 -6.06
C GLU A 78 8.34 37.30 -4.79
N THR A 79 7.79 37.78 -3.66
CA THR A 79 7.65 36.98 -2.44
C THR A 79 6.18 36.67 -2.19
N ILE A 80 5.85 35.39 -2.14
CA ILE A 80 4.50 34.89 -1.89
C ILE A 80 4.37 34.52 -0.41
N THR A 81 3.36 35.08 0.26
CA THR A 81 3.05 34.77 1.67
C THR A 81 1.73 34.01 1.78
N ALA A 82 1.66 33.03 2.67
CA ALA A 82 0.47 32.22 2.91
C ALA A 82 0.33 31.88 4.40
N ARG A 83 -0.88 31.45 4.80
CA ARG A 83 -1.12 30.95 6.16
C ARG A 83 -0.51 29.56 6.37
N HIS A 84 -0.55 28.72 5.34
CA HIS A 84 -0.04 27.36 5.33
C HIS A 84 0.75 27.10 4.05
N TYR A 85 1.81 26.32 4.14
CA TYR A 85 2.69 25.94 3.03
C TYR A 85 2.72 24.41 2.88
N ILE A 86 2.66 23.90 1.66
CA ILE A 86 2.70 22.45 1.41
C ILE A 86 3.86 22.17 0.45
N ASP A 87 4.80 21.35 0.87
CA ASP A 87 5.86 20.82 0.02
C ASP A 87 5.35 19.57 -0.70
N ALA A 88 4.97 19.77 -1.96
CA ALA A 88 4.66 18.70 -2.92
C ALA A 88 5.71 18.64 -4.05
N SER A 89 6.93 19.13 -3.81
CA SER A 89 8.00 19.22 -4.83
C SER A 89 8.71 17.90 -5.13
N GLY A 90 8.19 16.79 -4.60
CA GLY A 90 8.77 15.47 -4.74
C GLY A 90 10.17 15.38 -4.13
N THR A 91 11.07 14.66 -4.80
CA THR A 91 12.46 14.45 -4.35
C THR A 91 13.31 15.73 -4.24
N VAL A 92 12.86 16.84 -4.85
CA VAL A 92 13.49 18.16 -4.70
C VAL A 92 13.37 18.64 -3.25
N ALA A 93 12.25 18.36 -2.58
CA ALA A 93 12.01 18.59 -1.16
C ALA A 93 12.36 20.02 -0.70
N VAL A 94 11.80 21.02 -1.41
CA VAL A 94 12.11 22.45 -1.28
C VAL A 94 11.99 22.96 0.16
N LEU A 95 10.87 22.72 0.85
CA LEU A 95 10.69 23.17 2.24
C LEU A 95 11.50 22.29 3.19
N ARG A 96 11.47 20.96 2.99
CA ARG A 96 12.20 20.01 3.86
C ARG A 96 13.67 20.39 4.01
N ARG A 97 14.33 20.71 2.89
CA ARG A 97 15.75 21.10 2.86
C ARG A 97 15.97 22.47 3.49
N ALA A 98 15.12 23.45 3.20
CA ALA A 98 15.26 24.79 3.78
C ALA A 98 15.06 24.80 5.30
N LEU A 99 14.19 23.95 5.81
CA LEU A 99 13.91 23.78 7.24
C LEU A 99 14.94 22.87 7.95
N GLY A 100 15.93 22.32 7.23
CA GLY A 100 16.95 21.46 7.81
C GLY A 100 16.41 20.13 8.37
N ILE A 101 15.27 19.66 7.86
CA ILE A 101 14.67 18.40 8.33
C ILE A 101 15.51 17.23 7.84
N HIS A 102 16.01 16.44 8.78
CA HIS A 102 16.80 15.25 8.51
C HIS A 102 15.95 14.14 7.90
N VAL A 103 16.61 13.27 7.13
CA VAL A 103 16.01 12.10 6.54
C VAL A 103 16.83 10.86 6.83
N ASP A 104 16.16 9.84 7.35
CA ASP A 104 16.73 8.51 7.51
C ASP A 104 16.76 7.81 6.17
N VAL A 105 17.96 7.55 5.64
CA VAL A 105 18.14 6.79 4.39
C VAL A 105 18.39 5.32 4.72
N MET A 106 17.58 4.45 4.14
CA MET A 106 17.68 3.01 4.36
C MET A 106 18.78 2.45 3.48
N ARG A 107 19.89 2.04 4.09
CA ARG A 107 21.12 1.68 3.35
C ARG A 107 20.93 0.46 2.46
N GLU A 108 20.09 -0.48 2.89
CA GLU A 108 19.77 -1.74 2.21
C GLU A 108 18.91 -1.53 0.97
N LEU A 109 18.21 -0.40 0.86
CA LEU A 109 17.36 -0.06 -0.28
C LEU A 109 17.92 1.12 -1.08
N ARG A 110 19.25 1.20 -1.19
CA ARG A 110 19.91 2.16 -2.08
C ARG A 110 19.96 1.58 -3.49
N ASN A 111 18.87 1.76 -4.20
CA ASN A 111 18.74 1.33 -5.59
C ASN A 111 19.03 2.47 -6.56
N VAL A 112 19.41 2.09 -7.78
CA VAL A 112 19.39 2.94 -8.96
C VAL A 112 18.42 2.36 -9.97
N ALA A 113 17.66 3.23 -10.61
CA ALA A 113 16.78 2.87 -11.70
C ALA A 113 17.31 3.40 -13.03
N PHE A 114 17.19 2.59 -14.07
CA PHE A 114 17.52 2.91 -15.46
C PHE A 114 16.34 2.54 -16.34
N TRP A 115 15.85 3.45 -17.18
CA TRP A 115 14.69 3.12 -18.02
C TRP A 115 14.65 3.89 -19.33
N ASP A 116 13.84 3.35 -20.24
CA ASP A 116 13.46 3.99 -21.48
C ASP A 116 12.00 3.61 -21.81
N TYR A 117 11.47 4.22 -22.86
CA TYR A 117 10.17 3.93 -23.42
C TYR A 117 10.33 3.20 -24.75
N TRP A 118 9.46 2.23 -24.97
CA TRP A 118 9.46 1.39 -26.16
C TRP A 118 8.13 1.51 -26.88
N GLN A 119 8.19 1.64 -28.21
CA GLN A 119 7.04 1.64 -29.10
C GLN A 119 6.82 0.24 -29.66
N ASN A 120 5.56 -0.20 -29.70
CA ASN A 120 5.09 -1.47 -30.25
C ASN A 120 5.73 -2.70 -29.57
N ALA A 121 5.90 -2.65 -28.25
CA ALA A 121 6.24 -3.83 -27.47
C ALA A 121 5.02 -4.73 -27.28
N ASP A 122 5.20 -6.04 -27.45
CA ASP A 122 4.14 -7.02 -27.28
C ASP A 122 3.69 -7.11 -25.81
N TRP A 123 2.43 -7.47 -25.59
CA TRP A 123 1.90 -7.68 -24.25
C TRP A 123 1.86 -9.17 -23.91
N VAL A 124 2.18 -9.52 -22.67
CA VAL A 124 2.08 -10.92 -22.20
C VAL A 124 0.64 -11.41 -22.15
N VAL A 125 -0.27 -10.52 -21.79
CA VAL A 125 -1.71 -10.82 -21.69
C VAL A 125 -2.51 -9.59 -22.06
N GLU A 126 -3.61 -9.80 -22.77
CA GLU A 126 -4.64 -8.78 -22.96
C GLU A 126 -5.83 -9.10 -22.06
N ILE A 127 -6.33 -8.07 -21.37
CA ILE A 127 -7.46 -8.14 -20.44
C ILE A 127 -8.52 -7.17 -20.93
N GLY A 128 -9.66 -7.70 -21.37
CA GLY A 128 -10.77 -6.90 -21.89
C GLY A 128 -10.36 -6.13 -23.15
N VAL A 129 -10.70 -4.83 -23.20
CA VAL A 129 -10.27 -3.93 -24.29
C VAL A 129 -9.14 -3.04 -23.81
N GLY A 130 -7.92 -3.28 -24.29
CA GLY A 130 -6.75 -2.43 -24.04
C GLY A 130 -6.28 -2.41 -22.58
N GLY A 131 -6.58 -3.46 -21.80
CA GLY A 131 -6.06 -3.68 -20.45
C GLY A 131 -4.96 -4.73 -20.44
N THR A 132 -4.01 -4.63 -19.51
CA THR A 132 -2.94 -5.61 -19.31
C THR A 132 -2.36 -5.48 -17.90
N ARG A 133 -1.47 -6.41 -17.53
CA ARG A 133 -0.76 -6.42 -16.25
C ARG A 133 0.55 -5.66 -16.36
N ILE A 134 0.95 -5.02 -15.25
CA ILE A 134 2.35 -4.67 -15.06
C ILE A 134 3.15 -5.96 -14.89
N GLN A 135 4.37 -5.99 -15.40
CA GLN A 135 5.28 -7.10 -15.13
C GLN A 135 6.43 -6.63 -14.25
N VAL A 136 6.71 -7.43 -13.23
CA VAL A 136 7.88 -7.32 -12.38
C VAL A 136 8.67 -8.61 -12.59
N ARG A 137 9.93 -8.50 -13.02
CA ARG A 137 10.78 -9.65 -13.35
C ARG A 137 12.10 -9.57 -12.62
N SER A 138 12.31 -10.47 -11.67
CA SER A 138 13.56 -10.56 -10.91
C SER A 138 14.72 -11.00 -11.80
N LEU A 139 15.89 -10.43 -11.52
CA LEU A 139 17.21 -10.82 -12.01
C LEU A 139 18.09 -11.11 -10.79
N PRO A 140 19.22 -11.83 -10.94
CA PRO A 140 20.14 -12.08 -9.81
C PRO A 140 20.71 -10.82 -9.15
N TYR A 141 20.56 -9.66 -9.82
CA TYR A 141 21.16 -8.39 -9.42
C TYR A 141 20.16 -7.23 -9.42
N GLY A 142 18.86 -7.51 -9.42
CA GLY A 142 17.84 -6.46 -9.50
C GLY A 142 16.53 -6.99 -10.05
N TRP A 143 15.74 -6.12 -10.67
CA TRP A 143 14.50 -6.51 -11.34
C TRP A 143 14.11 -5.51 -12.42
N ILE A 144 13.29 -5.98 -13.35
CA ILE A 144 12.75 -5.19 -14.46
C ILE A 144 11.27 -4.90 -14.20
N TRP A 145 10.86 -3.65 -14.39
CA TRP A 145 9.46 -3.32 -14.62
C TRP A 145 9.15 -3.28 -16.12
N PHE A 146 7.96 -3.70 -16.49
CA PHE A 146 7.40 -3.54 -17.83
C PHE A 146 5.94 -3.10 -17.70
N ILE A 147 5.67 -1.85 -18.09
CA ILE A 147 4.40 -1.15 -17.82
C ILE A 147 3.87 -0.55 -19.13
N PRO A 148 2.94 -1.23 -19.82
CA PRO A 148 2.23 -0.68 -20.97
C PRO A 148 1.39 0.56 -20.61
N LEU A 149 1.76 1.72 -21.16
CA LEU A 149 1.10 3.01 -20.89
C LEU A 149 -0.06 3.30 -21.86
N GLY A 150 -0.12 2.56 -22.96
CA GLY A 150 -1.13 2.68 -24.00
C GLY A 150 -0.91 1.65 -25.10
N PRO A 151 -1.65 1.74 -26.22
CA PRO A 151 -1.65 0.71 -27.27
C PRO A 151 -0.26 0.40 -27.85
N THR A 152 0.62 1.40 -27.92
CA THR A 152 1.96 1.24 -28.51
C THR A 152 3.08 1.50 -27.52
N ARG A 153 2.89 2.37 -26.53
CA ARG A 153 3.98 2.86 -25.67
C ARG A 153 4.08 2.08 -24.38
N THR A 154 5.26 1.55 -24.08
CA THR A 154 5.56 0.79 -22.87
C THR A 154 6.76 1.40 -22.14
N SER A 155 6.65 1.57 -20.83
CA SER A 155 7.79 1.91 -19.96
C SER A 155 8.51 0.63 -19.54
N VAL A 156 9.82 0.57 -19.74
CA VAL A 156 10.63 -0.59 -19.35
C VAL A 156 11.88 -0.11 -18.63
N GLY A 157 12.06 -0.54 -17.38
CA GLY A 157 13.18 -0.12 -16.55
C GLY A 157 13.77 -1.22 -15.70
N LEU A 158 15.05 -1.07 -15.38
CA LEU A 158 15.83 -1.90 -14.48
C LEU A 158 16.03 -1.16 -13.16
N VAL A 159 15.72 -1.81 -12.06
CA VAL A 159 16.11 -1.39 -10.70
C VAL A 159 17.21 -2.34 -10.21
N THR A 160 18.32 -1.80 -9.73
CA THR A 160 19.45 -2.59 -9.24
C THR A 160 20.11 -1.90 -8.03
N PRO A 161 20.66 -2.65 -7.05
CA PRO A 161 21.41 -2.05 -5.95
C PRO A 161 22.60 -1.22 -6.44
N VAL A 162 22.86 -0.08 -5.78
CA VAL A 162 24.00 0.79 -6.08
C VAL A 162 25.32 0.01 -6.02
N GLU A 163 25.46 -0.89 -5.05
CA GLU A 163 26.65 -1.71 -4.84
C GLU A 163 26.90 -2.64 -6.04
N HIS A 164 25.84 -3.26 -6.58
CA HIS A 164 25.95 -4.08 -7.79
C HIS A 164 26.34 -3.23 -9.01
N TYR A 165 25.63 -2.12 -9.24
CA TYR A 165 25.93 -1.23 -10.37
C TYR A 165 27.37 -0.71 -10.32
N THR A 166 27.86 -0.33 -9.14
CA THR A 166 29.23 0.19 -8.97
C THR A 166 30.28 -0.90 -9.23
N SER A 167 30.02 -2.14 -8.78
CA SER A 167 30.97 -3.25 -8.91
C SER A 167 31.02 -3.87 -10.31
N CYS A 168 29.94 -3.79 -11.09
CA CYS A 168 29.91 -4.41 -12.42
C CYS A 168 30.72 -3.64 -13.48
N GLY A 169 31.06 -2.37 -13.22
CA GLY A 169 31.91 -1.55 -14.10
C GLY A 169 31.29 -1.20 -15.46
N MET A 170 30.00 -1.46 -15.66
CA MET A 170 29.30 -1.19 -16.91
C MET A 170 28.75 0.24 -16.97
N ALA A 171 28.71 0.80 -18.18
CA ALA A 171 27.92 2.02 -18.41
C ALA A 171 26.42 1.75 -18.11
N PRO A 172 25.67 2.73 -17.57
CA PRO A 172 24.25 2.57 -17.23
C PRO A 172 23.41 1.93 -18.34
N GLU A 173 23.51 2.45 -19.56
CA GLU A 173 22.74 1.97 -20.70
C GLU A 173 23.16 0.55 -21.12
N ALA A 174 24.44 0.21 -20.99
CA ALA A 174 24.93 -1.13 -21.28
C ALA A 174 24.39 -2.16 -20.28
N LEU A 175 24.35 -1.82 -18.99
CA LEU A 175 23.75 -2.67 -17.95
C LEU A 175 22.24 -2.84 -18.18
N TYR A 176 21.53 -1.75 -18.49
CA TYR A 176 20.12 -1.78 -18.84
C TYR A 176 19.84 -2.72 -20.02
N ARG A 177 20.55 -2.54 -21.15
CA ARG A 177 20.37 -3.37 -22.35
C ARG A 177 20.72 -4.83 -22.09
N LYS A 178 21.77 -5.11 -21.32
CA LYS A 178 22.12 -6.47 -20.87
C LYS A 178 20.97 -7.10 -20.09
N ALA A 179 20.43 -6.40 -19.09
CA ALA A 179 19.33 -6.89 -18.28
C ALA A 179 18.08 -7.23 -19.13
N LEU A 180 17.73 -6.36 -20.09
CA LEU A 180 16.61 -6.61 -20.99
C LEU A 180 16.83 -7.85 -21.88
N ALA A 181 18.06 -8.07 -22.35
CA ALA A 181 18.40 -9.21 -23.19
C ALA A 181 18.46 -10.54 -22.41
N GLU A 182 18.94 -10.50 -21.16
CA GLU A 182 19.04 -11.68 -20.29
C GLU A 182 17.68 -12.13 -19.73
N CYS A 183 16.72 -11.21 -19.63
CA CYS A 183 15.40 -11.53 -19.11
C CYS A 183 14.56 -12.26 -20.16
N ALA A 184 14.52 -13.60 -20.08
CA ALA A 184 13.81 -14.47 -21.03
C ALA A 184 12.32 -14.13 -21.23
N ASP A 185 11.67 -13.54 -20.24
CA ASP A 185 10.27 -13.11 -20.32
C ASP A 185 10.07 -11.74 -20.98
N ILE A 186 11.09 -10.88 -20.99
CA ILE A 186 11.00 -9.50 -21.50
C ILE A 186 11.62 -9.38 -22.89
N ALA A 187 12.76 -10.03 -23.14
CA ALA A 187 13.45 -9.96 -24.43
C ALA A 187 12.53 -10.30 -25.63
N PRO A 188 11.67 -11.34 -25.59
CA PRO A 188 10.76 -11.63 -26.69
C PRO A 188 9.74 -10.51 -26.95
N LEU A 189 9.24 -9.86 -25.90
CA LEU A 189 8.25 -8.78 -26.00
C LEU A 189 8.81 -7.52 -26.67
N LEU A 190 10.12 -7.35 -26.60
CA LEU A 190 10.82 -6.20 -27.18
C LEU A 190 11.38 -6.49 -28.58
N LYS A 191 11.25 -7.72 -29.10
CA LYS A 191 11.86 -8.13 -30.37
C LYS A 191 11.43 -7.25 -31.55
N ASN A 192 10.16 -6.86 -31.59
CA ASN A 192 9.59 -6.00 -32.64
C ASN A 192 9.42 -4.54 -32.20
N ALA A 193 9.86 -4.22 -30.97
CA ALA A 193 9.68 -2.91 -30.39
C ALA A 193 10.82 -1.97 -30.79
N THR A 194 10.51 -0.67 -30.88
CA THR A 194 11.51 0.38 -31.11
C THR A 194 11.71 1.18 -29.84
N CYS A 195 12.94 1.24 -29.34
CA CYS A 195 13.30 2.10 -28.21
C CYS A 195 13.24 3.58 -28.60
N GLU A 196 12.66 4.44 -27.75
CA GLU A 196 12.59 5.89 -27.98
C GLU A 196 13.95 6.58 -27.84
N GLY A 197 14.94 5.93 -27.21
CA GLY A 197 16.26 6.51 -26.96
C GLY A 197 16.24 7.64 -25.93
N LYS A 198 15.24 7.63 -25.03
CA LYS A 198 15.09 8.59 -23.92
C LYS A 198 15.57 7.95 -22.62
N PHE A 199 16.76 7.37 -22.68
CA PHE A 199 17.39 6.71 -21.55
C PHE A 199 17.50 7.67 -20.36
N THR A 200 16.90 7.29 -19.24
CA THR A 200 16.86 8.08 -18.02
C THR A 200 17.35 7.24 -16.85
N SER A 201 17.91 7.91 -15.83
CA SER A 201 18.31 7.27 -14.58
C SER A 201 17.93 8.11 -13.37
N CYS A 202 17.67 7.46 -12.24
CA CYS A 202 17.47 8.13 -10.96
C CYS A 202 18.01 7.30 -9.80
N LYS A 203 18.29 7.99 -8.69
CA LYS A 203 18.57 7.36 -7.40
C LYS A 203 17.23 7.09 -6.72
N ASP A 204 16.92 5.83 -6.50
CA ASP A 204 15.68 5.38 -5.86
C ASP A 204 16.00 4.93 -4.44
N TRP A 205 16.47 5.87 -3.64
CA TRP A 205 16.87 5.59 -2.26
C TRP A 205 15.65 5.72 -1.36
N SER A 206 15.31 4.64 -0.67
CA SER A 206 14.28 4.71 0.36
C SER A 206 14.72 5.64 1.48
N GLN A 207 13.87 6.62 1.79
CA GLN A 207 14.13 7.63 2.81
C GLN A 207 12.85 8.05 3.52
N LEU A 208 12.98 8.49 4.77
CA LEU A 208 11.86 9.01 5.55
C LEU A 208 12.31 10.27 6.31
N ALA A 209 11.56 11.36 6.19
CA ALA A 209 11.86 12.60 6.91
C ALA A 209 11.39 12.55 8.35
N ASP A 210 12.27 12.84 9.31
CA ASP A 210 12.06 12.77 10.78
C ASP A 210 10.77 13.44 11.25
N ARG A 211 10.38 14.50 10.55
CA ARG A 211 9.16 15.25 10.78
C ARG A 211 8.58 15.73 9.46
N ILE A 212 7.29 15.55 9.28
CA ILE A 212 6.60 15.85 8.01
C ILE A 212 5.59 17.01 8.13
N ILE A 213 5.57 17.68 9.27
CA ILE A 213 4.70 18.82 9.55
C ILE A 213 5.33 19.70 10.64
N GLY A 214 5.18 21.02 10.51
CA GLY A 214 5.61 21.98 11.53
C GLY A 214 4.51 22.98 11.87
N GLU A 215 4.92 24.19 12.25
CA GLU A 215 3.97 25.21 12.72
C GLU A 215 2.89 25.54 11.68
N ASN A 216 3.32 25.77 10.43
CA ASN A 216 2.45 26.18 9.32
C ASN A 216 2.84 25.53 7.97
N TRP A 217 3.57 24.42 7.99
CA TRP A 217 4.01 23.72 6.78
C TRP A 217 3.79 22.21 6.87
N PHE A 218 3.63 21.58 5.71
CA PHE A 218 3.39 20.14 5.55
C PHE A 218 4.31 19.58 4.45
N LEU A 219 4.82 18.36 4.62
CA LEU A 219 5.45 17.58 3.57
C LEU A 219 4.46 16.50 3.10
N VAL A 220 4.25 16.38 1.79
CA VAL A 220 3.37 15.37 1.19
C VAL A 220 4.10 14.62 0.08
N GLY A 221 3.66 13.39 -0.19
CA GLY A 221 4.28 12.51 -1.18
C GLY A 221 5.78 12.33 -0.94
N GLU A 222 6.57 12.35 -2.00
CA GLU A 222 8.01 12.04 -1.93
C GLU A 222 8.83 13.10 -1.16
N ALA A 223 8.28 14.30 -0.91
CA ALA A 223 8.93 15.29 -0.04
C ALA A 223 8.98 14.80 1.43
N ALA A 224 7.99 14.01 1.85
CA ALA A 224 7.92 13.40 3.18
C ALA A 224 8.77 12.12 3.28
N GLY A 225 8.82 11.34 2.21
CA GLY A 225 9.59 10.11 2.15
C GLY A 225 9.26 9.28 0.93
N PHE A 226 10.15 8.36 0.61
CA PHE A 226 10.06 7.44 -0.53
C PHE A 226 10.44 6.05 -0.04
N ALA A 227 9.74 5.02 -0.49
CA ALA A 227 10.10 3.64 -0.21
C ALA A 227 10.89 3.07 -1.40
N ASP A 228 10.29 2.14 -2.13
CA ASP A 228 10.86 1.53 -3.32
C ASP A 228 9.74 1.46 -4.37
N PRO A 229 10.03 1.53 -5.68
CA PRO A 229 8.98 1.44 -6.71
C PRO A 229 8.30 0.06 -6.76
N ILE A 230 8.84 -0.96 -6.09
CA ILE A 230 8.20 -2.26 -5.94
C ILE A 230 6.79 -2.10 -5.33
N LEU A 231 5.81 -2.69 -6.00
CA LEU A 231 4.36 -2.57 -5.71
C LEU A 231 3.72 -1.18 -5.90
N SER A 232 4.43 -0.19 -6.45
CA SER A 232 3.83 1.06 -6.97
C SER A 232 3.08 1.92 -5.94
N ALA A 233 3.55 1.97 -4.70
CA ALA A 233 2.87 2.70 -3.62
C ALA A 233 2.97 4.24 -3.70
N GLY A 234 3.96 4.79 -4.42
CA GLY A 234 4.31 6.22 -4.37
C GLY A 234 3.13 7.17 -4.64
N MET A 235 2.33 6.91 -5.67
CA MET A 235 1.17 7.74 -5.99
C MET A 235 0.06 7.64 -4.93
N SER A 236 -0.15 6.46 -4.35
CA SER A 236 -1.12 6.26 -3.27
C SER A 236 -0.72 7.04 -2.01
N LEU A 237 0.56 7.02 -1.66
CA LEU A 237 1.11 7.80 -0.55
C LEU A 237 1.02 9.32 -0.82
N ALA A 238 1.29 9.75 -2.04
CA ALA A 238 1.16 11.16 -2.44
C ALA A 238 -0.30 11.65 -2.37
N HIS A 239 -1.25 10.91 -2.95
CA HIS A 239 -2.66 11.29 -2.92
C HIS A 239 -3.26 11.26 -1.51
N SER A 240 -2.91 10.25 -0.71
CA SER A 240 -3.42 10.14 0.67
C SER A 240 -2.88 11.27 1.54
N SER A 241 -1.58 11.55 1.51
CA SER A 241 -0.99 12.66 2.28
C SER A 241 -1.48 14.03 1.82
N ALA A 242 -1.66 14.27 0.51
CA ALA A 242 -2.24 15.51 0.01
C ALA A 242 -3.68 15.73 0.50
N ARG A 243 -4.51 14.68 0.46
CA ARG A 243 -5.91 14.75 0.96
C ARG A 243 -5.95 15.01 2.45
N ASP A 244 -5.17 14.26 3.22
CA ASP A 244 -5.16 14.36 4.68
C ASP A 244 -4.59 15.73 5.13
N ALA A 245 -3.62 16.30 4.41
CA ALA A 245 -3.12 17.67 4.63
C ALA A 245 -4.22 18.71 4.39
N ALA A 246 -5.00 18.58 3.30
CA ALA A 246 -6.11 19.50 3.02
C ALA A 246 -7.15 19.50 4.16
N TYR A 247 -7.54 18.32 4.65
CA TYR A 247 -8.47 18.21 5.78
C TYR A 247 -7.89 18.77 7.07
N THR A 248 -6.60 18.52 7.33
CA THR A 248 -5.92 19.03 8.52
C THR A 248 -5.87 20.55 8.50
N ILE A 249 -5.54 21.17 7.36
CA ILE A 249 -5.57 22.63 7.19
C ILE A 249 -6.97 23.20 7.40
N MET A 250 -8.01 22.53 6.89
CA MET A 250 -9.39 22.95 7.10
C MET A 250 -9.74 22.96 8.59
N GLU A 251 -9.40 21.92 9.36
CA GLU A 251 -9.68 21.89 10.79
C GLU A 251 -8.83 22.87 11.59
N LEU A 252 -7.55 23.04 11.25
CA LEU A 252 -6.69 24.05 11.86
C LEU A 252 -7.27 25.47 11.68
N ASN A 253 -7.85 25.76 10.52
CA ASN A 253 -8.48 27.04 10.25
C ASN A 253 -9.80 27.23 11.00
N ARG A 254 -10.52 26.16 11.32
CA ARG A 254 -11.75 26.22 12.14
C ARG A 254 -11.44 26.41 13.62
N GLY A 255 -10.34 25.82 14.10
CA GLY A 255 -9.92 25.92 15.50
C GLY A 255 -10.82 25.16 16.48
N GLU A 256 -11.64 24.22 15.99
CA GLU A 256 -12.56 23.41 16.80
C GLU A 256 -11.86 22.20 17.44
N ILE A 257 -10.78 21.72 16.83
CA ILE A 257 -9.97 20.59 17.30
C ILE A 257 -8.59 21.11 17.70
N ASP A 258 -8.04 20.56 18.77
CA ASP A 258 -6.69 20.90 19.23
C ASP A 258 -5.64 20.80 18.10
N ALA A 259 -4.91 21.88 17.90
CA ALA A 259 -3.97 22.01 16.79
C ALA A 259 -2.74 21.11 16.97
N ALA A 260 -2.29 20.86 18.20
CA ALA A 260 -1.17 19.97 18.45
C ALA A 260 -1.56 18.52 18.12
N TRP A 261 -2.76 18.10 18.54
CA TRP A 261 -3.33 16.80 18.19
C TRP A 261 -3.44 16.64 16.68
N LEU A 262 -4.02 17.60 15.96
CA LEU A 262 -4.11 17.53 14.50
C LEU A 262 -2.75 17.33 13.82
N ARG A 263 -1.73 18.07 14.27
CA ARG A 263 -0.39 17.97 13.70
C ARG A 263 0.27 16.63 13.98
N GLU A 264 0.24 16.18 15.23
CA GLU A 264 0.82 14.89 15.62
C GLU A 264 0.15 13.74 14.86
N ARG A 265 -1.18 13.80 14.70
CA ARG A 265 -1.95 12.80 13.98
C ARG A 265 -1.57 12.70 12.50
N PHE A 266 -1.34 13.83 11.83
CA PHE A 266 -0.84 13.85 10.47
C PHE A 266 0.57 13.25 10.39
N ASN A 267 1.46 13.65 11.32
CA ASN A 267 2.84 13.19 11.40
C ASN A 267 2.93 11.66 11.58
N GLU A 268 2.31 11.13 12.64
CA GLU A 268 2.34 9.70 12.97
C GLU A 268 1.79 8.85 11.83
N ARG A 269 0.64 9.23 11.27
CA ARG A 269 -0.06 8.44 10.25
C ARG A 269 0.80 8.23 9.00
N HIS A 270 1.33 9.32 8.44
CA HIS A 270 2.07 9.22 7.19
C HIS A 270 3.51 8.74 7.37
N ARG A 271 4.18 9.06 8.50
CA ARG A 271 5.47 8.44 8.81
C ARG A 271 5.33 6.93 8.99
N THR A 272 4.27 6.47 9.66
CA THR A 272 3.98 5.03 9.81
C THR A 272 3.73 4.37 8.46
N ALA A 273 2.87 4.96 7.61
CA ALA A 273 2.56 4.43 6.28
C ALA A 273 3.81 4.29 5.39
N ILE A 274 4.68 5.31 5.35
CA ILE A 274 5.92 5.27 4.57
C ILE A 274 6.89 4.22 5.17
N SER A 275 7.05 4.20 6.50
CA SER A 275 7.91 3.22 7.18
C SER A 275 7.47 1.78 6.92
N GLN A 276 6.17 1.50 6.92
CA GLN A 276 5.62 0.19 6.59
C GLN A 276 5.94 -0.22 5.15
N HIS A 277 5.82 0.70 4.20
CA HIS A 277 6.20 0.45 2.80
C HIS A 277 7.70 0.19 2.63
N ILE A 278 8.54 0.95 3.34
CA ILE A 278 9.99 0.72 3.37
C ILE A 278 10.29 -0.69 3.85
N ARG A 279 9.76 -1.08 5.02
CA ARG A 279 9.97 -2.41 5.61
C ARG A 279 9.54 -3.53 4.68
N PHE A 280 8.45 -3.32 3.95
CA PHE A 280 8.02 -4.29 2.94
C PHE A 280 8.99 -4.39 1.77
N GLY A 281 9.50 -3.26 1.27
CA GLY A 281 10.56 -3.27 0.26
C GLY A 281 11.73 -4.13 0.75
N GLN A 282 12.21 -3.89 1.96
CA GLN A 282 13.34 -4.64 2.53
C GLN A 282 13.03 -6.16 2.63
N PHE A 283 11.82 -6.51 3.06
CA PHE A 283 11.35 -7.91 3.06
C PHE A 283 11.35 -8.52 1.65
N TRP A 284 10.79 -7.83 0.66
CA TRP A 284 10.66 -8.32 -0.71
C TRP A 284 12.01 -8.65 -1.33
N TYR A 285 13.01 -7.77 -1.18
CA TYR A 285 14.34 -8.03 -1.71
C TYR A 285 15.06 -9.15 -0.94
N SER A 286 14.81 -9.29 0.36
CA SER A 286 15.35 -10.40 1.15
C SER A 286 14.77 -11.74 0.73
N ALA A 287 13.49 -11.77 0.34
CA ALA A 287 12.82 -13.00 -0.05
C ALA A 287 13.19 -13.48 -1.46
N ASN A 288 13.49 -12.55 -2.37
CA ASN A 288 13.89 -12.83 -3.76
C ASN A 288 15.37 -13.23 -3.94
N ALA A 289 16.07 -13.67 -2.88
CA ALA A 289 17.48 -14.06 -2.89
C ALA A 289 18.50 -12.96 -3.25
N CYS A 290 18.09 -11.69 -3.32
CA CYS A 290 19.01 -10.56 -3.44
C CYS A 290 19.73 -10.25 -2.11
N PHE A 291 19.16 -10.68 -0.97
CA PHE A 291 19.82 -10.69 0.33
C PHE A 291 19.68 -12.08 0.94
N THR A 292 20.80 -12.73 1.27
CA THR A 292 20.87 -14.15 1.61
C THR A 292 20.21 -14.54 2.94
N ASP A 293 19.84 -13.58 3.80
CA ASP A 293 19.37 -13.85 5.18
C ASP A 293 17.96 -13.34 5.47
N LEU A 294 16.97 -13.81 4.70
CA LEU A 294 15.55 -13.51 4.86
C LEU A 294 15.08 -13.59 6.33
N LYS A 295 15.51 -14.61 7.08
CA LYS A 295 15.06 -14.85 8.46
C LYS A 295 15.64 -13.83 9.45
N GLU A 296 16.95 -13.58 9.40
CA GLU A 296 17.61 -12.58 10.26
C GLU A 296 17.11 -11.16 9.94
N HIS A 297 16.78 -10.91 8.67
CA HIS A 297 16.18 -9.66 8.26
C HIS A 297 14.75 -9.49 8.81
N CYS A 298 13.93 -10.55 8.77
CA CYS A 298 12.60 -10.53 9.37
C CYS A 298 12.65 -10.19 10.87
N GLN A 299 13.61 -10.77 11.60
CA GLN A 299 13.83 -10.48 13.03
C GLN A 299 14.13 -8.99 13.27
N ARG A 300 15.04 -8.40 12.48
CA ARG A 300 15.34 -6.95 12.57
C ARG A 300 14.11 -6.07 12.32
N ILE A 301 13.28 -6.41 11.32
CA ILE A 301 12.04 -5.66 11.05
C ILE A 301 11.08 -5.73 12.26
N ALA A 302 10.98 -6.89 12.91
CA ALA A 302 10.17 -7.05 14.11
C ALA A 302 10.74 -6.25 15.29
N ASP A 303 12.06 -6.28 15.49
CA ASP A 303 12.72 -5.50 16.54
C ASP A 303 12.51 -3.98 16.36
N ASP A 304 12.60 -3.49 15.12
CA ASP A 304 12.29 -2.09 14.77
C ASP A 304 10.80 -1.74 14.96
N ALA A 305 9.92 -2.73 14.96
CA ALA A 305 8.52 -2.59 15.34
C ALA A 305 8.30 -2.67 16.86
N GLY A 306 9.36 -2.82 17.66
CA GLY A 306 9.28 -2.99 19.11
C GLY A 306 8.88 -4.40 19.54
N LEU A 307 8.96 -5.39 18.64
CA LEU A 307 8.59 -6.78 18.88
C LEU A 307 9.85 -7.65 18.91
N ARG A 308 10.18 -8.21 20.08
CA ARG A 308 11.28 -9.17 20.20
C ARG A 308 10.81 -10.56 19.80
N LEU A 309 10.99 -10.90 18.53
CA LEU A 309 10.56 -12.16 17.94
C LEU A 309 11.77 -12.95 17.44
N GLU A 310 11.79 -14.26 17.62
CA GLU A 310 12.77 -15.13 16.94
C GLU A 310 12.58 -15.05 15.42
N PRO A 311 13.60 -15.32 14.58
CA PRO A 311 13.52 -15.15 13.12
C PRO A 311 12.29 -15.77 12.45
N ILE A 312 11.89 -16.95 12.91
CA ILE A 312 10.70 -17.65 12.39
C ILE A 312 9.38 -17.04 12.88
N GLN A 313 9.37 -16.44 14.09
CA GLN A 313 8.22 -15.73 14.65
C GLN A 313 8.06 -14.35 14.00
N ALA A 314 9.18 -13.66 13.77
CA ALA A 314 9.22 -12.40 13.06
C ALA A 314 8.74 -12.56 11.62
N TRP A 315 9.19 -13.63 10.94
CA TRP A 315 8.69 -14.01 9.62
C TRP A 315 7.19 -14.38 9.63
N ARG A 316 6.69 -15.05 10.68
CA ARG A 316 5.25 -15.30 10.87
C ARG A 316 4.45 -14.01 11.06
N TRP A 317 4.91 -13.13 11.94
CA TRP A 317 4.29 -11.83 12.20
C TRP A 317 4.23 -10.94 10.95
N LEU A 318 5.34 -10.89 10.19
CA LEU A 318 5.39 -10.23 8.88
C LEU A 318 4.41 -10.87 7.89
N SER A 319 4.41 -12.20 7.79
CA SER A 319 3.54 -12.95 6.90
C SER A 319 2.05 -12.92 7.28
N GLN A 320 1.72 -12.49 8.49
CA GLN A 320 0.36 -12.43 9.03
C GLN A 320 -0.24 -11.02 9.02
N GLY A 321 0.49 -10.04 8.49
CA GLY A 321 -0.02 -8.67 8.32
C GLY A 321 0.34 -7.73 9.46
N GLY A 322 1.52 -7.88 10.07
CA GLY A 322 2.12 -6.96 11.06
C GLY A 322 2.29 -5.49 10.63
N PHE A 323 1.67 -5.08 9.53
CA PHE A 323 1.75 -3.73 8.95
C PHE A 323 0.38 -3.10 8.64
N ALA A 324 -0.72 -3.64 9.19
CA ALA A 324 -2.05 -3.31 8.69
C ALA A 324 -2.65 -2.00 9.26
N ASN A 325 -2.25 -0.79 8.81
CA ASN A 325 -2.76 0.46 9.42
C ASN A 325 -3.03 1.66 8.48
N GLU A 326 -3.06 1.50 7.15
CA GLU A 326 -3.23 2.67 6.25
C GLU A 326 -4.69 3.17 6.14
N ILE A 327 -5.65 2.26 6.02
CA ILE A 327 -7.08 2.59 5.90
C ILE A 327 -7.78 2.37 7.24
N ILE A 328 -8.33 3.45 7.80
CA ILE A 328 -9.03 3.42 9.08
C ILE A 328 -10.23 2.46 9.00
N GLY A 329 -10.31 1.55 9.97
CA GLY A 329 -11.41 0.59 10.03
C GLY A 329 -11.31 -0.55 9.02
N HIS A 330 -10.21 -0.69 8.27
CA HIS A 330 -10.02 -1.77 7.30
C HIS A 330 -8.65 -2.45 7.49
N PRO A 331 -8.60 -3.79 7.60
CA PRO A 331 -7.34 -4.53 7.70
C PRO A 331 -6.64 -4.48 6.34
N THR A 332 -5.70 -3.55 6.16
CA THR A 332 -5.00 -3.32 4.88
C THR A 332 -3.50 -3.22 5.08
N PHE A 333 -2.77 -4.03 4.32
CA PHE A 333 -1.32 -4.04 4.19
C PHE A 333 -0.91 -3.10 3.04
N GLY A 334 -0.48 -1.87 3.32
CA GLY A 334 -0.28 -0.87 2.28
C GLY A 334 -1.55 -0.69 1.43
N SER A 335 -1.44 -0.90 0.12
CA SER A 335 -2.57 -0.94 -0.82
C SER A 335 -3.30 -2.29 -0.95
N PHE A 336 -2.95 -3.32 -0.19
CA PHE A 336 -3.49 -4.68 -0.28
C PHE A 336 -4.36 -5.05 0.93
N ASP A 337 -5.29 -5.99 0.78
CA ASP A 337 -6.00 -6.59 1.93
C ASP A 337 -5.14 -7.69 2.61
N VAL A 338 -5.51 -8.09 3.83
CA VAL A 338 -4.76 -9.10 4.61
C VAL A 338 -4.71 -10.45 3.90
N ALA A 339 -5.79 -10.84 3.22
CA ALA A 339 -5.83 -12.09 2.46
C ALA A 339 -4.80 -12.09 1.33
N SER A 340 -4.69 -10.99 0.58
CA SER A 340 -3.73 -10.82 -0.50
C SER A 340 -2.30 -10.79 0.05
N ALA A 341 -2.06 -10.06 1.14
CA ALA A 341 -0.73 -10.03 1.78
C ALA A 341 -0.25 -11.43 2.17
N LYS A 342 -1.11 -12.22 2.83
CA LYS A 342 -0.78 -13.60 3.23
C LYS A 342 -0.43 -14.51 2.05
N GLN A 343 -1.07 -14.31 0.91
CA GLN A 343 -0.75 -15.05 -0.30
C GLN A 343 0.59 -14.64 -0.88
N ILE A 344 0.85 -13.33 -1.01
CA ILE A 344 2.17 -12.83 -1.44
C ILE A 344 3.25 -13.45 -0.55
N LEU A 345 3.04 -13.48 0.75
CA LEU A 345 4.01 -13.96 1.73
C LEU A 345 4.19 -15.48 1.65
N ALA A 346 3.13 -16.25 1.39
CA ALA A 346 3.20 -17.69 1.19
C ALA A 346 4.00 -18.09 -0.07
N LEU A 347 4.01 -17.25 -1.11
CA LEU A 347 4.83 -17.49 -2.31
C LEU A 347 6.33 -17.49 -2.02
N PHE A 348 6.75 -16.92 -0.90
CA PHE A 348 8.14 -16.87 -0.45
C PHE A 348 8.50 -17.96 0.59
N ASP A 349 7.64 -18.98 0.84
CA ASP A 349 7.94 -20.17 1.67
C ASP A 349 8.21 -21.42 0.80
N PRO A 350 9.41 -21.59 0.25
CA PRO A 350 9.71 -22.68 -0.69
C PRO A 350 9.65 -24.09 -0.08
N ILE A 351 9.59 -24.22 1.26
CA ILE A 351 9.62 -25.52 1.96
C ILE A 351 8.20 -25.93 2.41
N GLY A 352 7.19 -25.07 2.23
CA GLY A 352 5.84 -25.29 2.77
C GLY A 352 5.83 -25.49 4.29
N SER A 353 6.87 -24.97 4.96
CA SER A 353 7.16 -25.19 6.36
C SER A 353 6.16 -24.49 7.28
N VAL A 354 5.47 -23.47 6.77
CA VAL A 354 4.40 -22.77 7.45
C VAL A 354 3.21 -22.66 6.50
N LYS A 355 2.26 -23.59 6.64
CA LYS A 355 0.90 -23.35 6.15
C LYS A 355 0.41 -22.05 6.80
N THR A 356 0.29 -20.96 6.04
CA THR A 356 -0.37 -19.71 6.41
C THR A 356 -1.85 -19.99 6.63
N LYS A 357 -2.17 -20.65 7.75
CA LYS A 357 -3.52 -20.84 8.23
C LYS A 357 -4.02 -19.51 8.79
N TYR A 358 -5.31 -19.24 8.60
CA TYR A 358 -5.97 -18.21 9.39
C TYR A 358 -5.90 -18.61 10.87
N LEU A 359 -5.42 -17.70 11.71
CA LEU A 359 -5.32 -17.81 13.17
C LEU A 359 -6.69 -18.06 13.79
N ALA A 360 -7.75 -17.51 13.18
CA ALA A 360 -9.12 -17.81 13.58
C ALA A 360 -9.57 -19.24 13.24
N SER A 361 -8.96 -19.88 12.23
CA SER A 361 -9.39 -21.20 11.78
C SER A 361 -9.02 -22.29 12.79
N GLY A 362 -9.99 -23.13 13.13
CA GLY A 362 -9.86 -24.20 14.13
C GLY A 362 -10.37 -23.81 15.52
N PHE A 363 -10.85 -22.57 15.71
CA PHE A 363 -11.45 -22.09 16.96
C PHE A 363 -12.93 -21.78 16.79
N ASN A 364 -13.70 -21.68 17.89
CA ASN A 364 -15.12 -21.32 17.84
C ASN A 364 -15.56 -20.35 18.93
N GLU A 365 -14.68 -20.02 19.86
CA GLU A 365 -14.91 -18.98 20.86
C GLU A 365 -13.83 -17.91 20.73
N PHE A 366 -14.23 -16.64 20.69
CA PHE A 366 -13.36 -15.48 20.50
C PHE A 366 -13.70 -14.43 21.55
N LYS A 367 -12.76 -14.12 22.44
CA LYS A 367 -12.99 -13.18 23.55
C LYS A 367 -12.13 -11.93 23.39
N LEU A 368 -12.72 -10.75 23.59
CA LEU A 368 -11.97 -9.51 23.63
C LEU A 368 -11.01 -9.51 24.82
N ASN A 369 -9.77 -9.10 24.54
CA ASN A 369 -8.73 -8.85 25.53
C ASN A 369 -8.42 -7.35 25.57
N LEU A 370 -9.07 -6.67 26.51
CA LEU A 370 -8.92 -5.23 26.74
C LEU A 370 -8.01 -4.90 27.93
N ARG A 371 -7.13 -5.83 28.33
CA ARG A 371 -6.17 -5.57 29.40
C ARG A 371 -5.10 -4.59 28.90
N ASN A 372 -4.73 -3.65 29.78
CA ASN A 372 -3.69 -2.64 29.53
C ASN A 372 -3.95 -1.77 28.28
N THR A 373 -5.21 -1.55 27.92
CA THR A 373 -5.59 -0.72 26.77
C THR A 373 -5.91 0.70 27.22
N LYS A 374 -5.43 1.68 26.46
CA LYS A 374 -5.78 3.10 26.63
C LYS A 374 -6.85 3.50 25.62
N HIS A 375 -7.80 4.33 26.04
CA HIS A 375 -8.71 4.97 25.12
C HIS A 375 -8.06 6.23 24.55
N VAL A 376 -7.94 6.28 23.24
CA VAL A 376 -7.42 7.42 22.49
C VAL A 376 -8.42 7.83 21.41
N LYS A 377 -8.29 9.05 20.90
CA LYS A 377 -9.07 9.52 19.75
C LYS A 377 -8.25 9.38 18.48
N PHE A 378 -8.91 8.94 17.41
CA PHE A 378 -8.33 8.83 16.07
C PHE A 378 -9.11 9.74 15.12
N GLY A 379 -8.44 10.39 14.18
CA GLY A 379 -9.09 11.25 13.19
C GLY A 379 -9.53 10.48 11.96
N LEU A 380 -10.83 10.43 11.68
CA LEU A 380 -11.43 9.86 10.49
C LEU A 380 -11.86 10.97 9.53
N LEU A 381 -11.40 10.91 8.27
CA LEU A 381 -11.80 11.87 7.26
C LEU A 381 -13.20 11.56 6.75
N ARG A 382 -14.15 12.48 6.94
CA ARG A 382 -15.53 12.33 6.46
C ARG A 382 -16.12 13.68 6.08
N ASN A 383 -16.67 13.79 4.87
CA ASN A 383 -17.42 14.97 4.41
C ASN A 383 -16.70 16.32 4.65
N GLY A 384 -15.38 16.40 4.41
CA GLY A 384 -14.60 17.62 4.66
C GLY A 384 -14.31 17.93 6.14
N ARG A 385 -14.51 16.95 7.03
CA ARG A 385 -14.23 17.00 8.47
C ARG A 385 -13.26 15.90 8.91
N ILE A 386 -12.54 16.15 10.00
CA ILE A 386 -11.83 15.12 10.77
C ILE A 386 -12.68 14.76 11.98
N GLU A 387 -13.44 13.66 11.88
CA GLU A 387 -14.24 13.14 12.98
C GLU A 387 -13.34 12.40 13.98
N GLN A 388 -13.41 12.76 15.26
CA GLN A 388 -12.70 12.04 16.31
C GLN A 388 -13.47 10.77 16.69
N VAL A 389 -12.98 9.63 16.22
CA VAL A 389 -13.52 8.31 16.54
C VAL A 389 -12.76 7.69 17.69
N ASP A 390 -13.44 6.85 18.48
CA ASP A 390 -12.80 6.10 19.55
C ASP A 390 -11.84 5.05 19.00
N CYS A 391 -10.71 4.90 19.67
CA CYS A 391 -9.69 3.93 19.34
C CYS A 391 -9.07 3.40 20.64
N LEU A 392 -8.79 2.09 20.66
CA LEU A 392 -8.02 1.48 21.74
C LEU A 392 -6.56 1.40 21.34
N GLU A 393 -5.66 1.74 22.26
CA GLU A 393 -4.22 1.68 22.05
C GLU A 393 -3.57 0.73 23.06
N ARG A 394 -2.65 -0.12 22.57
CA ARG A 394 -1.83 -1.00 23.39
C ARG A 394 -0.43 -1.13 22.77
N GLY A 395 0.54 -0.47 23.38
CA GLY A 395 1.89 -0.39 22.82
C GLY A 395 1.84 0.32 21.47
N ILE A 396 2.32 -0.35 20.43
CA ILE A 396 2.29 0.14 19.04
C ILE A 396 0.96 -0.14 18.32
N HIS A 397 0.10 -0.99 18.87
CA HIS A 397 -1.13 -1.41 18.21
C HIS A 397 -2.27 -0.46 18.52
N ARG A 398 -3.09 -0.21 17.49
CA ARG A 398 -4.27 0.66 17.58
C ARG A 398 -5.46 -0.07 16.96
N LEU A 399 -6.57 -0.15 17.71
CA LEU A 399 -7.83 -0.72 17.26
C LEU A 399 -8.88 0.40 17.13
N PRO A 400 -9.14 0.90 15.91
CA PRO A 400 -10.22 1.87 15.69
C PRO A 400 -11.57 1.22 15.97
N LEU A 401 -12.39 1.83 16.82
CA LEU A 401 -13.73 1.34 17.14
C LEU A 401 -14.76 1.82 16.10
N THR A 402 -14.41 1.66 14.82
CA THR A 402 -15.22 2.07 13.67
C THR A 402 -14.95 1.15 12.47
N GLY A 403 -15.79 1.22 11.44
CA GLY A 403 -15.66 0.39 10.25
C GLY A 403 -15.72 -1.12 10.57
N LEU A 404 -14.89 -1.93 9.90
CA LEU A 404 -14.89 -3.38 10.09
C LEU A 404 -14.47 -3.79 11.50
N TYR A 405 -13.47 -3.10 12.08
CA TYR A 405 -13.02 -3.32 13.45
C TYR A 405 -14.08 -2.97 14.48
N GLY A 406 -14.77 -1.83 14.32
CA GLY A 406 -15.85 -1.41 15.20
C GLY A 406 -17.01 -2.41 15.23
N THR A 407 -17.50 -2.81 14.06
CA THR A 407 -18.60 -3.81 13.99
C THR A 407 -18.17 -5.17 14.55
N MET A 408 -16.93 -5.62 14.30
CA MET A 408 -16.38 -6.84 14.88
C MET A 408 -16.28 -6.74 16.41
N TYR A 409 -15.77 -5.62 16.91
CA TYR A 409 -15.69 -5.33 18.34
C TYR A 409 -17.07 -5.38 19.01
N ASP A 410 -18.08 -4.76 18.41
CA ASP A 410 -19.46 -4.77 18.93
C ASP A 410 -20.08 -6.16 18.93
N ALA A 411 -19.79 -6.99 17.93
CA ALA A 411 -20.24 -8.39 17.89
C ALA A 411 -19.56 -9.23 19.00
N LEU A 412 -18.24 -9.08 19.17
CA LEU A 412 -17.46 -9.80 20.18
C LEU A 412 -17.83 -9.40 21.62
N LYS A 413 -18.36 -8.19 21.84
CA LYS A 413 -18.89 -7.77 23.15
C LYS A 413 -20.15 -8.54 23.56
N GLN A 414 -20.94 -8.98 22.60
CA GLN A 414 -22.23 -9.61 22.86
C GLN A 414 -22.08 -11.11 23.15
N THR A 415 -21.14 -11.77 22.46
CA THR A 415 -20.98 -13.21 22.54
C THR A 415 -19.57 -13.63 22.14
N PRO A 416 -18.99 -14.64 22.81
CA PRO A 416 -17.76 -15.25 22.35
C PRO A 416 -18.00 -16.23 21.20
N ASP A 417 -19.22 -16.70 20.97
CA ASP A 417 -19.52 -17.77 20.02
C ASP A 417 -19.44 -17.29 18.56
N ILE A 418 -18.60 -17.94 17.75
CA ILE A 418 -18.35 -17.51 16.37
C ILE A 418 -19.58 -17.56 15.46
N ARG A 419 -20.53 -18.46 15.68
CA ARG A 419 -21.74 -18.51 14.84
C ARG A 419 -22.60 -17.28 15.12
N ALA A 420 -22.81 -16.99 16.40
CA ALA A 420 -23.54 -15.80 16.82
C ALA A 420 -22.83 -14.49 16.40
N ILE A 421 -21.49 -14.46 16.44
CA ILE A 421 -20.70 -13.33 15.91
C ILE A 421 -20.97 -13.16 14.40
N VAL A 422 -20.84 -14.23 13.60
CA VAL A 422 -21.07 -14.16 12.14
C VAL A 422 -22.48 -13.73 11.81
N ASP A 423 -23.49 -14.19 12.56
CA ASP A 423 -24.88 -13.78 12.35
C ASP A 423 -25.08 -12.29 12.67
N ALA A 424 -24.51 -11.80 13.77
CA ALA A 424 -24.52 -10.37 14.10
C ALA A 424 -23.87 -9.50 13.01
N LEU A 425 -22.76 -9.96 12.41
CA LEU A 425 -22.08 -9.28 11.31
C LEU A 425 -22.91 -9.26 10.02
N LYS A 426 -23.60 -10.38 9.71
CA LYS A 426 -24.54 -10.45 8.58
C LYS A 426 -25.67 -9.46 8.75
N ASP A 427 -26.24 -9.37 9.94
CA ASP A 427 -27.34 -8.44 10.21
C ASP A 427 -26.88 -6.98 10.19
N ALA A 428 -25.71 -6.68 10.74
CA ALA A 428 -25.11 -5.36 10.62
C ALA A 428 -24.88 -4.95 9.16
N THR A 429 -24.42 -5.87 8.31
CA THR A 429 -24.20 -5.64 6.87
C THR A 429 -25.50 -5.34 6.14
N ARG A 430 -26.56 -6.13 6.37
CA ARG A 430 -27.87 -5.92 5.75
C ARG A 430 -28.48 -4.57 6.11
N ARG A 431 -28.27 -4.10 7.34
CA ARG A 431 -28.73 -2.78 7.79
C ARG A 431 -27.93 -1.64 7.17
N ALA A 432 -26.61 -1.79 7.07
CA ALA A 432 -25.72 -0.74 6.55
C ALA A 432 -25.82 -0.58 5.03
N GLU A 433 -26.00 -1.67 4.28
CA GLU A 433 -26.04 -1.67 2.81
C GLU A 433 -27.26 -2.48 2.30
N PRO A 434 -28.49 -1.93 2.42
CA PRO A 434 -29.68 -2.59 1.89
C PRO A 434 -29.57 -2.80 0.37
N GLY A 435 -29.76 -4.04 -0.09
CA GLY A 435 -29.72 -4.38 -1.52
C GLY A 435 -28.32 -4.69 -2.07
N LEU A 436 -27.31 -4.89 -1.21
CA LEU A 436 -25.99 -5.35 -1.64
C LEU A 436 -26.09 -6.71 -2.36
N PRO A 437 -25.56 -6.86 -3.59
CA PRO A 437 -25.57 -8.13 -4.30
C PRO A 437 -24.92 -9.25 -3.48
N GLU A 438 -25.44 -10.48 -3.57
CA GLU A 438 -24.99 -11.61 -2.73
C GLU A 438 -23.49 -11.90 -2.84
N SER A 439 -22.92 -11.76 -4.04
CA SER A 439 -21.48 -11.90 -4.27
C SER A 439 -20.66 -10.87 -3.48
N MET A 440 -21.14 -9.63 -3.38
CA MET A 440 -20.51 -8.55 -2.60
C MET A 440 -20.77 -8.71 -1.10
N PHE A 441 -21.93 -9.25 -0.73
CA PHE A 441 -22.27 -9.56 0.65
C PHE A 441 -21.28 -10.56 1.25
N ASN A 442 -20.99 -11.66 0.54
CA ASN A 442 -20.01 -12.65 0.99
C ASN A 442 -18.59 -12.06 1.13
N VAL A 443 -18.18 -11.18 0.21
CA VAL A 443 -16.91 -10.45 0.31
C VAL A 443 -16.87 -9.57 1.57
N ARG A 444 -17.98 -8.89 1.89
CA ARG A 444 -18.08 -8.06 3.11
C ARG A 444 -17.95 -8.92 4.38
N ILE A 445 -18.63 -10.06 4.44
CA ILE A 445 -18.52 -10.99 5.58
C ILE A 445 -17.08 -11.48 5.74
N PHE A 446 -16.43 -11.84 4.63
CA PHE A 446 -15.03 -12.25 4.65
C PHE A 446 -14.09 -11.12 5.11
N SER A 447 -14.39 -9.87 4.77
CA SER A 447 -13.61 -8.70 5.24
C SER A 447 -13.65 -8.54 6.76
N TYR A 448 -14.77 -8.87 7.41
CA TYR A 448 -14.82 -8.91 8.89
C TYR A 448 -13.94 -10.01 9.46
N LEU A 449 -13.88 -11.19 8.83
CA LEU A 449 -12.98 -12.26 9.28
C LEU A 449 -11.51 -11.87 9.14
N GLN A 450 -11.16 -11.08 8.13
CA GLN A 450 -9.82 -10.46 8.04
C GLN A 450 -9.57 -9.49 9.21
N ALA A 451 -10.59 -8.74 9.65
CA ALA A 451 -10.47 -7.87 10.81
C ALA A 451 -10.25 -8.68 12.11
N LEU A 452 -11.01 -9.77 12.28
CA LEU A 452 -10.84 -10.71 13.40
C LEU A 452 -9.43 -11.31 13.41
N GLU A 453 -8.91 -11.64 12.24
CA GLU A 453 -7.55 -12.17 12.07
C GLU A 453 -6.50 -11.19 12.60
N THR A 454 -6.55 -9.92 12.15
CA THR A 454 -5.66 -8.87 12.69
C THR A 454 -5.87 -8.67 14.19
N MET A 455 -7.11 -8.74 14.67
CA MET A 455 -7.40 -8.61 16.10
C MET A 455 -6.81 -9.75 16.94
N ILE A 456 -6.68 -10.96 16.40
CA ILE A 456 -6.00 -12.08 17.08
C ILE A 456 -4.49 -11.85 17.09
N GLU A 457 -3.92 -11.48 15.94
CA GLU A 457 -2.49 -11.21 15.76
C GLU A 457 -2.00 -10.13 16.73
N GLU A 458 -2.73 -9.01 16.82
CA GLU A 458 -2.42 -7.90 17.72
C GLU A 458 -2.93 -8.12 19.16
N HIS A 459 -3.36 -9.34 19.47
CA HIS A 459 -3.83 -9.79 20.78
C HIS A 459 -5.06 -9.05 21.33
N TRP A 460 -5.83 -8.34 20.51
CA TRP A 460 -7.13 -7.74 20.88
C TRP A 460 -8.19 -8.82 21.14
N VAL A 461 -8.01 -10.01 20.55
CA VAL A 461 -8.90 -11.16 20.70
C VAL A 461 -8.09 -12.40 21.08
N THR A 462 -8.58 -13.12 22.08
CA THR A 462 -8.07 -14.45 22.45
C THR A 462 -8.99 -15.53 21.88
N PRO A 463 -8.54 -16.35 20.92
CA PRO A 463 -9.30 -17.47 20.41
C PRO A 463 -9.23 -18.68 21.37
N SER A 464 -10.30 -19.46 21.43
CA SER A 464 -10.38 -20.73 22.18
C SER A 464 -11.32 -21.74 21.51
N LEU A 465 -11.09 -23.02 21.77
CA LEU A 465 -11.89 -24.12 21.22
C LEU A 465 -12.77 -24.73 22.30
N ASN A 466 -14.08 -24.54 22.16
CA ASN A 466 -15.08 -25.33 22.85
C ASN A 466 -15.33 -26.63 22.09
N ARG A 467 -14.89 -27.76 22.65
CA ARG A 467 -15.00 -29.09 22.02
C ARG A 467 -16.43 -29.55 21.72
N LYS A 468 -17.45 -28.89 22.28
CA LYS A 468 -18.86 -29.22 22.06
C LYS A 468 -19.47 -28.54 20.83
N LYS A 469 -18.73 -27.65 20.16
CA LYS A 469 -19.23 -26.85 19.04
C LYS A 469 -18.31 -27.02 17.82
N ALA A 470 -18.90 -26.93 16.64
CA ALA A 470 -18.15 -26.95 15.38
C ALA A 470 -17.14 -25.79 15.34
N PRO A 471 -15.85 -26.04 15.02
CA PRO A 471 -14.88 -24.97 14.81
C PRO A 471 -15.19 -24.17 13.55
N LEU A 472 -14.80 -22.90 13.55
CA LEU A 472 -14.70 -22.10 12.33
C LEU A 472 -13.62 -22.71 11.45
N ILE A 473 -13.98 -23.13 10.24
CA ILE A 473 -13.01 -23.49 9.22
C ILE A 473 -13.04 -22.41 8.15
N ILE A 474 -11.94 -21.66 8.07
CA ILE A 474 -11.70 -20.75 6.96
C ILE A 474 -10.89 -21.57 5.96
N THR A 475 -11.56 -22.13 4.96
CA THR A 475 -10.87 -22.79 3.86
C THR A 475 -10.21 -21.71 3.00
N HIS A 476 -8.98 -21.99 2.57
CA HIS A 476 -8.39 -21.27 1.44
C HIS A 476 -9.25 -21.57 0.21
N ALA A 477 -10.29 -20.77 -0.02
CA ALA A 477 -10.44 -20.30 -1.38
C ALA A 477 -9.27 -19.34 -1.53
N GLY A 478 -8.22 -19.75 -2.23
CA GLY A 478 -7.15 -18.83 -2.59
C GLY A 478 -7.84 -17.56 -3.05
N SER A 479 -7.48 -16.41 -2.48
CA SER A 479 -7.88 -15.15 -3.07
C SER A 479 -7.56 -15.32 -4.56
N LYS A 480 -8.60 -15.21 -5.39
CA LYS A 480 -8.52 -15.40 -6.84
C LYS A 480 -7.53 -14.43 -7.49
N HIS A 481 -7.00 -13.52 -6.68
CA HIS A 481 -6.23 -12.36 -6.97
C HIS A 481 -4.72 -12.62 -6.93
N ILE A 482 -4.22 -13.73 -6.40
CA ILE A 482 -2.78 -14.07 -6.50
C ILE A 482 -2.63 -15.56 -6.81
N ARG A 483 -2.05 -15.89 -7.96
CA ARG A 483 -1.89 -17.29 -8.43
C ARG A 483 -0.55 -17.50 -9.10
N SER A 484 0.05 -18.68 -8.90
CA SER A 484 1.08 -19.14 -9.84
C SER A 484 0.43 -19.54 -11.18
N SER A 485 1.20 -19.55 -12.26
CA SER A 485 0.68 -19.96 -13.58
C SER A 485 0.11 -21.39 -13.62
N GLU A 486 0.55 -22.29 -12.74
CA GLU A 486 0.06 -23.67 -12.65
C GLU A 486 -1.20 -23.77 -11.78
N GLU A 487 -1.21 -23.10 -10.62
CA GLU A 487 -2.38 -23.00 -9.74
C GLU A 487 -3.53 -22.24 -10.41
N GLY A 488 -3.21 -21.23 -11.22
CA GLY A 488 -4.18 -20.48 -12.02
C GLY A 488 -4.98 -21.40 -12.94
N ARG A 489 -4.32 -22.36 -13.61
CA ARG A 489 -5.00 -23.34 -14.49
C ARG A 489 -5.87 -24.30 -13.68
N ARG A 490 -5.35 -24.87 -12.60
CA ARG A 490 -6.12 -25.77 -11.71
C ARG A 490 -7.32 -25.08 -11.07
N ALA A 491 -7.20 -23.81 -10.70
CA ALA A 491 -8.28 -23.03 -10.12
C ALA A 491 -9.41 -22.71 -11.14
N VAL A 492 -9.07 -22.64 -12.44
CA VAL A 492 -10.07 -22.54 -13.51
C VAL A 492 -10.84 -23.85 -13.67
N GLU A 493 -10.16 -24.99 -13.52
CA GLU A 493 -10.76 -26.33 -13.64
C GLU A 493 -11.65 -26.71 -12.44
N ALA A 494 -11.36 -26.18 -11.25
CA ALA A 494 -12.02 -26.56 -9.98
C ALA A 494 -13.15 -25.62 -9.51
N ALA A 495 -13.69 -24.76 -10.37
CA ALA A 495 -14.56 -23.65 -9.98
C ALA A 495 -15.93 -24.07 -9.40
N GLU A 496 -16.03 -24.13 -8.06
CA GLU A 496 -17.25 -23.78 -7.31
C GLU A 496 -17.06 -22.40 -6.64
N ASP A 497 -18.13 -21.61 -6.66
CA ASP A 497 -18.12 -20.16 -6.46
C ASP A 497 -17.99 -19.72 -4.98
N HIS A 498 -16.98 -18.88 -4.70
CA HIS A 498 -16.77 -18.03 -3.50
C HIS A 498 -15.98 -18.59 -2.29
N PRO A 499 -15.26 -17.73 -1.54
CA PRO A 499 -14.78 -18.08 -0.20
C PRO A 499 -15.96 -18.49 0.68
N THR A 500 -15.97 -19.75 1.08
CA THR A 500 -17.05 -20.35 1.87
C THR A 500 -16.62 -20.47 3.33
N VAL A 501 -17.42 -19.90 4.22
CA VAL A 501 -17.31 -20.20 5.65
C VAL A 501 -18.04 -21.51 5.88
N VAL A 502 -17.29 -22.56 6.22
CA VAL A 502 -17.86 -23.90 6.39
C VAL A 502 -17.78 -24.32 7.86
N TRP A 503 -18.84 -24.94 8.35
CA TRP A 503 -18.90 -25.54 9.68
C TRP A 503 -18.74 -27.05 9.53
N ARG A 504 -17.68 -27.65 10.07
CA ARG A 504 -17.57 -29.11 10.17
C ARG A 504 -18.09 -29.57 11.52
N ILE A 505 -18.95 -30.59 11.50
CA ILE A 505 -19.44 -31.30 12.69
C ILE A 505 -18.28 -32.05 13.34
#